data_AF-A0A517D895-F1
#
_entry.id   AF-A0A517D895-F1
#
_cell.length_a   1.000
_cell.length_b   1.000
_cell.length_c   1.000
_cell.angle_alpha   90.00
_cell.angle_beta   90.00
_cell.angle_gamma   90.00
#
_symmetry.space_group_name_H-M   'P 1'
#
loop_
_entity.id
_entity.type
_entity.pdbx_description
1 polymer ?
#
loop_
_entity_poly.entity_id
_entity_poly.type
_entity_poly.pdbx_seq_one_letter_code
_entity_poly.pdbx_strand_id
1 'polypeptide(L)' 'MTRKEFIAQYSHDIFQILLAFGYTRAECASLIEEYKLQIDKWAGDRPSAGPILTEAMAARMIRQQEHAKIGENILL' A
#
# COMPACT_ATOMS: atom_id res chain seq x y z
N MET A 1 -9.38 -18.79 -5.09
CA MET A 1 -9.18 -17.46 -4.49
C MET A 1 -9.97 -16.45 -5.30
N THR A 2 -10.94 -15.78 -4.69
CA THR A 2 -11.72 -14.69 -5.30
C THR A 2 -10.88 -13.41 -5.36
N ARG A 3 -11.27 -12.43 -6.20
CA ARG A 3 -10.62 -11.09 -6.22
C ARG A 3 -10.60 -10.45 -4.82
N LYS A 4 -11.71 -10.60 -4.08
CA LYS A 4 -11.84 -10.06 -2.72
C LYS A 4 -10.85 -10.69 -1.75
N GLU A 5 -10.68 -12.01 -1.82
CA GLU A 5 -9.68 -12.74 -1.02
C GLU A 5 -8.25 -12.34 -1.41
N PHE A 6 -7.99 -12.17 -2.71
CA PHE A 6 -6.69 -11.73 -3.20
C PHE A 6 -6.32 -10.33 -2.69
N ILE A 7 -7.22 -9.36 -2.82
CA ILE A 7 -6.99 -7.99 -2.34
C ILE A 7 -6.79 -7.98 -0.83
N ALA A 8 -7.55 -8.78 -0.08
CA ALA A 8 -7.38 -8.86 1.37
C ALA A 8 -5.97 -9.38 1.74
N GLN A 9 -5.48 -10.41 1.04
CA GLN A 9 -4.13 -10.93 1.24
C GLN A 9 -3.07 -9.90 0.82
N TYR A 10 -3.23 -9.29 -0.35
CA TYR A 10 -2.32 -8.28 -0.88
C TYR A 10 -2.17 -7.08 0.07
N SER A 11 -3.29 -6.56 0.58
CA SER A 11 -3.29 -5.49 1.59
C SER A 11 -2.66 -5.92 2.91
N HIS A 12 -2.87 -7.18 3.33
CA HIS A 12 -2.23 -7.72 4.53
C HIS A 12 -0.71 -7.77 4.38
N ASP A 13 -0.22 -8.19 3.23
CA ASP A 13 1.22 -8.28 2.96
C ASP A 13 1.87 -6.89 2.91
N ILE A 14 1.20 -5.89 2.31
CA ILE A 14 1.62 -4.48 2.38
C ILE A 14 1.70 -4.02 3.84
N PHE A 15 0.69 -4.33 4.66
CA PHE A 15 0.65 -3.97 6.07
C PHE A 15 1.86 -4.54 6.84
N GLN A 16 2.21 -5.81 6.62
CA GLN A 16 3.40 -6.42 7.25
C GLN A 16 4.69 -5.73 6.82
N ILE A 17 4.81 -5.32 5.56
CA ILE A 17 5.99 -4.62 5.05
C ILE A 17 6.10 -3.21 5.63
N LEU A 18 4.98 -2.49 5.79
CA LEU A 18 4.96 -1.20 6.46
C LEU A 18 5.39 -1.32 7.93
N LEU A 19 4.93 -2.36 8.65
CA LEU A 19 5.45 -2.62 10.01
C LEU A 19 6.97 -2.83 10.01
N ALA A 20 7.51 -3.54 9.01
CA ALA A 20 8.95 -3.75 8.87
C ALA A 20 9.72 -2.45 8.54
N PHE A 21 9.06 -1.43 7.98
CA PHE A 21 9.63 -0.10 7.79
C PHE A 21 9.61 0.77 9.06
N GLY A 22 8.98 0.31 10.14
CA GLY A 22 8.97 0.99 11.44
C GLY A 22 7.69 1.77 11.76
N TYR A 23 6.66 1.69 10.90
CA TYR A 23 5.35 2.27 11.22
C TYR A 23 4.67 1.49 12.35
N THR A 24 3.89 2.19 13.15
CA THR A 24 3.01 1.59 14.15
C THR A 24 1.83 0.89 13.48
N ARG A 25 1.18 -0.04 14.19
CA ARG A 25 -0.03 -0.71 13.69
C ARG A 25 -1.15 0.29 13.34
N ALA A 26 -1.26 1.38 14.10
CA ALA A 26 -2.24 2.43 13.86
C ALA A 26 -1.94 3.17 12.55
N GLU A 27 -0.69 3.60 12.35
CA GLU A 27 -0.25 4.26 11.12
C GLU A 27 -0.42 3.35 9.90
N CYS A 28 -0.02 2.08 9.99
CA CYS A 28 -0.23 1.12 8.91
C CYS A 28 -1.71 0.99 8.54
N ALA A 29 -2.60 0.89 9.53
CA ALA A 29 -4.04 0.80 9.26
C ALA A 29 -4.58 2.06 8.59
N SER A 30 -4.15 3.24 9.05
CA SER A 30 -4.48 4.52 8.42
C SER A 30 -3.98 4.60 6.98
N LEU A 31 -2.72 4.20 6.72
CA LEU A 31 -2.13 4.20 5.38
C LEU A 31 -2.84 3.22 4.43
N ILE A 32 -3.20 2.02 4.91
CA ILE A 32 -3.93 1.05 4.09
C ILE A 32 -5.31 1.59 3.69
N GLU A 33 -6.03 2.25 4.59
CA GLU A 33 -7.34 2.83 4.26
C GLU A 33 -7.20 4.07 3.37
N GLU A 34 -6.19 4.92 3.62
CA GLU A 34 -5.88 6.10 2.80
C GLU A 34 -5.55 5.72 1.35
N TYR A 35 -4.74 4.67 1.15
CA TYR A 35 -4.26 4.22 -0.16
C TYR A 35 -5.10 3.10 -0.78
N LYS A 36 -6.28 2.80 -0.23
CA LYS A 36 -7.12 1.67 -0.62
C LYS A 36 -7.45 1.62 -2.12
N LEU A 37 -7.75 2.76 -2.72
CA LEU A 37 -8.04 2.86 -4.17
C LEU A 37 -6.81 2.55 -5.03
N GLN A 38 -5.64 3.02 -4.58
CA GLN A 38 -4.36 2.77 -5.24
C GLN A 38 -3.98 1.30 -5.10
N ILE A 39 -4.14 0.72 -3.91
CA ILE A 39 -3.88 -0.70 -3.63
C ILE A 39 -4.75 -1.59 -4.52
N ASP A 40 -6.05 -1.31 -4.65
CA ASP A 40 -6.94 -2.06 -5.56
C ASP A 40 -6.50 -1.94 -7.02
N LYS A 41 -6.09 -0.74 -7.45
CA LYS A 41 -5.55 -0.50 -8.79
C LYS A 41 -4.21 -1.21 -9.03
N TRP A 42 -3.32 -1.22 -8.04
CA TRP A 42 -1.98 -1.83 -8.10
C TRP A 42 -2.02 -3.35 -8.08
N ALA A 43 -2.96 -3.92 -7.32
CA ALA A 43 -3.28 -5.34 -7.33
C ALA A 43 -3.70 -5.80 -8.74
N GLY A 44 -4.30 -4.90 -9.52
CA GLY A 44 -4.74 -5.15 -10.90
C GLY A 44 -5.90 -6.13 -10.98
N ASP A 45 -6.25 -6.57 -12.18
CA ASP A 45 -7.25 -7.61 -12.46
C ASP A 45 -6.57 -8.97 -12.63
N ARG A 46 -6.28 -9.69 -11.54
CA ARG A 46 -5.72 -11.05 -11.67
C ARG A 46 -6.76 -12.03 -12.25
N PRO A 47 -6.35 -12.98 -13.15
CA PRO A 47 -4.96 -13.39 -13.38
C PRO A 47 -4.38 -13.22 -14.82
N SER A 48 -4.89 -12.37 -15.74
CA SER A 48 -4.36 -12.40 -17.14
C SER A 48 -3.93 -11.10 -17.84
N ALA A 49 -3.88 -9.92 -17.21
CA ALA A 49 -3.39 -8.74 -17.94
C ALA A 49 -2.79 -7.64 -17.04
N GLY A 50 -1.49 -7.37 -17.25
CA GLY A 50 -0.81 -6.15 -16.79
C GLY A 50 0.27 -6.35 -15.71
N PRO A 51 1.24 -5.42 -15.59
CA PRO A 51 2.26 -5.48 -14.55
C PRO A 51 1.60 -5.21 -13.19
N ILE A 52 1.57 -6.25 -12.36
CA ILE A 52 1.13 -6.14 -10.97
C ILE A 52 2.29 -5.55 -10.20
N LEU A 53 2.03 -4.46 -9.48
CA LEU A 53 2.98 -3.95 -8.52
C LEU A 53 3.07 -4.96 -7.39
N THR A 54 4.28 -5.43 -7.10
CA THR A 54 4.49 -6.30 -5.94
C THR A 54 4.11 -5.56 -4.65
N GLU A 55 3.73 -6.31 -3.63
CA GLU A 55 3.36 -5.83 -2.30
C GLU A 55 4.48 -4.93 -1.72
N ALA A 56 5.75 -5.32 -1.97
CA ALA A 56 6.92 -4.54 -1.57
C ALA A 56 7.06 -3.22 -2.34
N MET A 57 6.73 -3.19 -3.63
CA MET A 57 6.72 -1.95 -4.41
C MET A 57 5.59 -1.02 -3.96
N ALA A 58 4.39 -1.56 -3.73
CA ALA A 58 3.26 -0.79 -3.20
C ALA A 58 3.59 -0.16 -1.84
N ALA A 59 4.16 -0.93 -0.90
CA ALA A 59 4.58 -0.41 0.40
C ALA A 59 5.64 0.70 0.29
N ARG A 60 6.61 0.56 -0.64
CA ARG A 60 7.61 1.61 -0.91
C ARG A 60 6.99 2.87 -1.49
N MET A 61 6.00 2.74 -2.38
CA MET A 61 5.29 3.88 -2.95
C MET A 61 4.49 4.64 -1.89
N ILE A 62 3.78 3.92 -1.01
CA ILE A 62 3.06 4.50 0.13
C ILE A 62 4.01 5.31 0.99
N ARG A 63 5.13 4.69 1.41
CA ARG A 63 6.18 5.36 2.19
C ARG A 63 6.70 6.62 1.49
N GLN A 64 7.06 6.53 0.21
CA GLN A 64 7.60 7.68 -0.52
C GLN A 64 6.60 8.85 -0.57
N GLN A 65 5.31 8.56 -0.79
CA GLN A 65 4.27 9.59 -0.86
C GLN A 65 3.97 10.21 0.51
N GLU A 66 3.98 9.41 1.58
CA GLU A 66 3.80 9.92 2.94
C GLU A 66 4.96 10.82 3.37
N HIS A 67 6.20 10.42 3.11
CA HIS A 67 7.37 11.29 3.36
C HIS A 67 7.34 12.58 2.52
N ALA A 68 6.83 12.54 1.28
CA ALA A 68 6.68 13.73 0.44
C ALA A 68 5.66 14.72 1.04
N LYS A 69 4.53 14.23 1.56
CA LYS A 69 3.52 15.06 2.25
C LYS A 69 4.09 15.76 3.48
N ILE A 70 4.92 15.06 4.25
CA ILE A 70 5.58 15.67 5.43
C ILE A 70 6.56 16.77 4.99
N GLY A 71 7.31 16.53 3.91
CA GLY A 71 8.25 17.51 3.37
C GLY A 71 7.59 18.80 2.86
N GLU A 72 6.40 18.69 2.24
CA GLU A 72 5.62 19.86 1.80
C GLU A 72 5.06 20.68 2.97
N ASN A 73 4.73 20.03 4.09
CA ASN A 73 4.14 20.69 5.25
C ASN A 73 5.14 21.47 6.13
N ILE A 74 6.45 21.36 5.85
CA ILE A 74 7.52 22.11 6.54
C ILE A 74 7.80 23.46 5.84
N LEU A 75 7.33 23.64 4.60
CA LEU A 75 7.60 24.82 3.77
C LEU A 75 6.44 25.84 3.72
N LEU A 76 5.39 25.63 4.52
CA LEU A 76 4.26 26.56 4.71
C LEU A 76 4.31 27.16 6.12
#